data_AF-A0A968JXW4-F1
#
_entry.id   AF-A0A968JXW4-F1
#
_cell.length_a   1.000
_cell.length_b   1.000
_cell.length_c   1.000
_cell.angle_alpha   90.00
_cell.angle_beta   90.00
_cell.angle_gamma   90.00
#
_symmetry.space_group_name_H-M   'P 1'
#
loop_
_entity.id
_entity.type
_entity.pdbx_description
1 polymer ?
#
loop_
_entity_poly.entity_id
_entity_poly.type
_entity_poly.pdbx_seq_one_letter_code
_entity_poly.pdbx_strand_id
1 'polypeptide(L)'
;MKISEKIGNQGIFEVRLSLYSDLLATGKNGKVTNLTGKGNVIFIRLFTSHFDSLDNGEYVFNFSNNLGTFKDPQYILGWDASDKQVRWTFIVSARMEVNKDDDYYDILLNGVDEFGNTVQCVYKGILMYPD
;
A
#
# COMPACT_ATOMS: atom_id res chain seq x y z
N MET A 1 5.40 3.16 4.69
CA MET A 1 6.39 4.21 4.33
C MET A 1 5.85 4.95 3.11
N LYS A 2 5.77 6.28 3.13
CA LYS A 2 5.27 7.11 2.01
C LYS A 2 6.38 7.98 1.45
N ILE A 3 6.48 8.02 0.13
CA ILE A 3 7.06 9.14 -0.62
C ILE A 3 5.92 9.59 -1.51
N SER A 4 5.51 10.86 -1.41
CA SER A 4 4.58 11.45 -2.36
C SER A 4 5.28 12.42 -3.27
N GLU A 5 5.05 12.23 -4.56
CA GLU A 5 5.56 13.09 -5.60
C GLU A 5 4.36 13.65 -6.38
N LYS A 6 4.35 14.96 -6.58
CA LYS A 6 3.36 15.60 -7.46
C LYS A 6 3.68 15.18 -8.89
N ILE A 7 2.72 14.58 -9.58
CA ILE A 7 2.91 14.18 -10.98
C ILE A 7 2.21 15.19 -11.88
N GLY A 8 3.02 15.97 -12.59
CA GLY A 8 2.54 16.95 -13.57
C GLY A 8 1.75 18.12 -12.98
N ASN A 9 0.95 18.77 -13.83
CA ASN A 9 0.21 19.98 -13.49
C ASN A 9 -1.27 19.74 -13.09
N GLN A 10 -1.70 18.48 -12.89
CA GLN A 10 -3.13 18.13 -12.80
C GLN A 10 -3.69 17.91 -11.38
N GLY A 11 -2.96 18.25 -10.31
CA GLY A 11 -3.46 18.02 -8.94
C GLY A 11 -3.58 16.53 -8.57
N ILE A 12 -2.82 15.67 -9.27
CA ILE A 12 -2.69 14.25 -8.97
C ILE A 12 -1.37 14.03 -8.25
N PHE A 13 -1.42 13.26 -7.17
CA PHE A 13 -0.29 12.91 -6.33
C PHE A 13 -0.07 11.40 -6.35
N GLU A 14 1.17 10.96 -6.54
CA GLU A 14 1.54 9.57 -6.28
C GLU A 14 1.66 9.38 -4.77
N VAL A 15 1.09 8.31 -4.23
CA VAL A 15 1.28 7.86 -2.86
C VAL A 15 1.86 6.45 -2.92
N ARG A 16 3.08 6.29 -2.40
CA ARG A 16 3.64 4.95 -2.16
C ARG A 16 3.09 4.43 -0.84
N LEU A 17 2.22 3.42 -0.91
CA LEU A 17 1.63 2.77 0.24
C LEU A 17 2.37 1.47 0.53
N SER A 18 2.60 1.21 1.81
CA SER A 18 3.07 -0.09 2.27
C SER A 18 2.29 -0.45 3.51
N LEU A 19 1.61 -1.60 3.47
CA LEU A 19 0.86 -2.14 4.59
C LEU A 19 1.59 -3.39 5.09
N TYR A 20 1.71 -3.49 6.41
CA TYR A 20 2.44 -4.54 7.07
C TYR A 20 1.51 -5.20 8.09
N SER A 21 1.62 -6.51 8.28
CA SER A 21 1.00 -7.14 9.44
C SER A 21 1.63 -6.61 10.73
N ASP A 22 0.85 -6.52 11.81
CA ASP A 22 1.26 -5.96 13.12
C ASP A 22 2.58 -6.52 13.67
N LEU A 23 2.92 -7.76 13.33
CA LEU A 23 4.14 -8.44 13.74
C LEU A 23 5.44 -7.90 13.07
N LEU A 24 5.34 -6.89 12.18
CA LEU A 24 6.45 -6.41 11.35
C LEU A 24 6.95 -5.00 11.61
N ALA A 25 6.32 -4.25 12.50
CA ALA A 25 6.62 -2.84 12.69
C ALA A 25 7.31 -2.60 14.05
N THR A 26 8.47 -1.94 14.03
CA THR A 26 8.91 -1.14 15.17
C THR A 26 8.85 0.33 14.79
N GLY A 27 8.34 1.13 15.72
CA GLY A 27 8.23 2.56 15.52
C GLY A 27 8.49 3.33 16.79
N LYS A 28 9.01 4.55 16.62
CA LYS A 28 9.07 5.55 17.68
C LYS A 28 7.92 6.52 17.46
N ASN A 29 7.14 6.82 18.49
CA ASN A 29 6.01 7.76 18.43
C ASN A 29 4.99 7.46 17.31
N GLY A 30 4.68 6.18 17.06
CA GLY A 30 3.72 5.80 16.01
C GLY A 30 4.24 6.05 14.59
N LYS A 31 5.54 5.92 14.33
CA LYS A 31 6.11 5.92 12.98
C LYS A 31 6.97 4.70 12.75
N VAL A 32 6.68 3.90 11.72
CA VAL A 32 7.53 2.76 11.35
C VAL A 32 8.86 3.28 10.78
N THR A 33 9.92 3.19 11.58
CA THR A 33 11.27 3.61 11.16
C THR A 33 12.09 2.46 10.61
N ASN A 34 11.82 1.24 11.07
CA ASN A 34 12.44 0.01 10.60
C ASN A 34 11.40 -1.11 10.59
N LEU A 35 11.53 -2.04 9.66
CA LEU A 35 10.80 -3.29 9.72
C LEU A 35 11.57 -4.26 10.61
N THR A 36 10.89 -4.92 11.54
CA THR A 36 11.46 -5.91 12.46
C THR A 36 10.42 -6.98 12.74
N GLY A 37 10.83 -8.24 12.90
CA GLY A 37 9.91 -9.35 13.19
C GLY A 37 9.59 -10.20 11.97
N LYS A 38 8.41 -10.86 11.98
CA LYS A 38 7.95 -11.76 10.91
C LYS A 38 6.48 -11.56 10.53
N GLY A 39 6.13 -11.63 9.25
CA GLY A 39 4.76 -11.34 8.80
C GLY A 39 4.61 -10.97 7.33
N ASN A 40 3.52 -10.31 6.95
CA ASN A 40 3.18 -10.05 5.55
C ASN A 40 3.32 -8.57 5.18
N VAL A 41 3.72 -8.30 3.94
CA VAL A 41 3.88 -6.94 3.41
C VAL A 41 3.17 -6.83 2.08
N ILE A 42 2.47 -5.72 1.85
CA ILE A 42 2.03 -5.31 0.53
C ILE A 42 2.54 -3.90 0.24
N PHE A 43 2.98 -3.67 -1.00
CA PHE A 43 3.44 -2.38 -1.51
C PHE A 43 2.62 -2.01 -2.75
N ILE A 44 2.18 -0.76 -2.85
CA ILE A 44 1.35 -0.26 -3.95
C ILE A 44 1.70 1.21 -4.23
N ARG A 45 1.67 1.64 -5.49
CA ARG A 45 1.71 3.06 -5.88
C ARG A 45 0.33 3.53 -6.32
N LEU A 46 -0.23 4.49 -5.59
CA LEU A 46 -1.60 5.00 -5.74
C LEU A 46 -1.59 6.40 -6.32
N PHE A 47 -2.63 6.77 -7.08
CA PHE A 47 -2.78 8.12 -7.63
C PHE A 47 -4.05 8.78 -7.08
N THR A 48 -3.86 9.82 -6.30
CA THR A 48 -4.92 10.47 -5.51
C THR A 48 -4.98 11.98 -5.75
N SER A 49 -6.10 12.61 -5.40
CA SER A 49 -6.28 14.07 -5.47
C SER A 49 -5.70 14.81 -4.25
N HIS A 50 -5.25 14.08 -3.22
CA HIS A 50 -4.72 14.66 -1.99
C HIS A 50 -3.23 14.38 -1.82
N PHE A 51 -2.46 15.37 -1.37
CA PHE A 51 -1.03 15.21 -1.17
C PHE A 51 -0.69 14.29 0.02
N ASP A 52 -1.46 14.38 1.10
CA ASP A 52 -1.21 13.70 2.37
C ASP A 52 -2.15 12.52 2.65
N SER A 53 -3.33 12.45 2.05
CA SER A 53 -4.31 11.37 2.27
C SER A 53 -4.66 10.59 1.01
N LEU A 54 -5.43 9.51 1.14
CA LEU A 54 -6.08 8.84 0.00
C LEU A 54 -7.50 9.37 -0.21
N ASP A 55 -8.01 9.23 -1.43
CA ASP A 55 -9.42 9.48 -1.75
C ASP A 55 -10.29 8.33 -1.25
N ASN A 56 -11.55 8.64 -0.95
CA ASN A 56 -12.56 7.60 -0.74
C ASN A 56 -13.00 6.99 -2.07
N GLY A 57 -13.26 5.69 -2.06
CA GLY A 57 -13.84 4.96 -3.17
C GLY A 57 -12.92 3.89 -3.75
N GLU A 58 -13.17 3.55 -5.00
CA GLU A 58 -12.49 2.46 -5.68
C GLU A 58 -11.25 2.94 -6.43
N TYR A 59 -10.15 2.24 -6.23
CA TYR A 59 -8.93 2.30 -7.02
C TYR A 59 -8.83 1.07 -7.92
N VAL A 60 -8.42 1.26 -9.18
CA VAL A 60 -8.30 0.17 -10.17
C VAL A 60 -6.84 -0.03 -10.59
N PHE A 61 -6.39 -1.28 -10.66
CA PHE A 61 -5.06 -1.59 -11.16
C PHE A 61 -4.92 -1.17 -12.63
N ASN A 62 -4.00 -0.24 -12.88
CA ASN A 62 -3.73 0.31 -14.21
C ASN A 62 -2.34 0.98 -14.23
N PHE A 63 -1.57 0.74 -15.29
CA PHE A 63 -0.23 1.35 -15.43
C PHE A 63 -0.23 2.85 -15.72
N SER A 64 -1.39 3.47 -15.95
CA SER A 64 -1.55 4.93 -16.08
C SER A 64 -1.46 5.64 -14.73
N ASN A 65 -1.04 6.92 -14.78
CA ASN A 65 -0.97 7.80 -13.61
C ASN A 65 -2.26 8.63 -13.44
N ASN A 66 -3.42 8.00 -13.62
CA ASN A 66 -4.71 8.68 -13.57
C ASN A 66 -5.26 8.67 -12.14
N LEU A 67 -6.06 9.68 -11.78
CA LEU A 67 -6.76 9.68 -10.50
C LEU A 67 -7.59 8.40 -10.31
N GLY A 68 -7.52 7.78 -9.13
CA GLY A 68 -8.25 6.54 -8.82
C GLY A 68 -7.63 5.29 -9.45
N THR A 69 -6.36 5.33 -9.85
CA THR A 69 -5.62 4.14 -10.27
C THR A 69 -4.50 3.78 -9.30
N PHE A 70 -4.01 2.56 -9.42
CA PHE A 70 -2.77 2.13 -8.80
C PHE A 70 -1.95 1.23 -9.71
N LYS A 71 -0.63 1.21 -9.48
CA LYS A 71 0.33 0.41 -10.23
C LYS A 71 1.40 -0.21 -9.34
N ASP A 72 2.15 -1.12 -9.93
CA ASP A 72 3.22 -1.89 -9.31
C ASP A 72 2.84 -2.55 -7.96
N PRO A 73 1.64 -3.15 -7.80
CA PRO A 73 1.28 -3.82 -6.57
C PRO A 73 2.10 -5.10 -6.40
N GLN A 74 2.72 -5.26 -5.24
CA GLN A 74 3.56 -6.40 -4.90
C GLN A 74 3.34 -6.80 -3.45
N TYR A 75 3.52 -8.08 -3.13
CA TYR A 75 3.46 -8.55 -1.75
C TYR A 75 4.57 -9.54 -1.41
N ILE A 76 4.78 -9.72 -0.12
CA ILE A 76 5.60 -10.77 0.48
C ILE A 76 4.77 -11.43 1.57
N LEU A 77 4.73 -12.77 1.57
CA LEU A 77 4.18 -13.54 2.68
C LEU A 77 5.33 -14.05 3.56
N GLY A 78 5.17 -13.94 4.88
CA GLY A 78 6.16 -14.45 5.83
C GLY A 78 7.54 -13.78 5.73
N TRP A 79 7.59 -12.50 5.36
CA TRP A 79 8.80 -11.68 5.49
C TRP A 79 9.38 -11.85 6.89
N ASP A 80 10.70 -11.99 6.97
CA ASP A 80 11.45 -12.12 8.20
C ASP A 80 12.64 -11.16 8.15
N ALA A 81 12.73 -10.24 9.11
CA ALA A 81 13.81 -9.26 9.18
C ALA A 81 15.21 -9.88 9.26
N SER A 82 15.32 -11.14 9.69
CA SER A 82 16.57 -11.89 9.77
C SER A 82 16.94 -12.59 8.45
N ASP A 83 15.99 -12.75 7.53
CA ASP A 83 16.21 -13.39 6.24
C ASP A 83 16.63 -12.34 5.19
N LYS A 84 17.69 -12.66 4.45
CA LYS A 84 18.22 -11.83 3.37
C LYS A 84 17.62 -12.17 2.00
N GLN A 85 16.89 -13.28 1.88
CA GLN A 85 16.26 -13.70 0.63
C GLN A 85 14.77 -13.38 0.68
N VAL A 86 14.42 -12.21 0.17
CA VAL A 86 13.02 -11.78 0.10
C VAL A 86 12.61 -11.73 -1.37
N ARG A 87 11.60 -12.51 -1.74
CA ARG A 87 11.01 -12.49 -3.08
C ARG A 87 9.67 -11.77 -3.03
N TRP A 88 9.57 -10.69 -3.79
CA TRP A 88 8.30 -10.04 -4.05
C TRP A 88 7.52 -10.82 -5.10
N THR A 89 6.22 -10.96 -4.87
CA THR A 89 5.27 -11.50 -5.84
C THR A 89 4.41 -10.36 -6.38
N PHE A 90 4.27 -10.30 -7.70
CA PHE A 90 3.48 -9.27 -8.36
C PHE A 90 2.00 -9.61 -8.35
N ILE A 91 1.17 -8.59 -8.13
CA ILE A 91 -0.27 -8.65 -8.37
C ILE A 91 -0.52 -8.11 -9.78
N VAL A 92 -1.12 -8.91 -10.66
CA VAL A 92 -1.25 -8.59 -12.09
C VAL A 92 -2.66 -8.13 -12.47
N SER A 93 -3.62 -8.26 -11.56
CA SER A 93 -4.94 -7.63 -11.66
C SER A 93 -5.50 -7.42 -10.26
N ALA A 94 -6.08 -6.26 -9.97
CA ALA A 94 -6.69 -6.00 -8.68
C ALA A 94 -7.65 -4.81 -8.70
N ARG A 95 -8.52 -4.78 -7.69
CA ARG A 95 -9.33 -3.64 -7.29
C ARG A 95 -9.08 -3.38 -5.81
N MET A 96 -9.07 -2.12 -5.42
CA MET A 96 -8.90 -1.73 -4.03
C MET A 96 -9.99 -0.73 -3.63
N GLU A 97 -10.70 -1.03 -2.57
CA GLU A 97 -11.68 -0.14 -1.96
C GLU A 97 -11.04 0.58 -0.77
N VAL A 98 -11.21 1.89 -0.71
CA VAL A 98 -10.74 2.73 0.39
C VAL A 98 -11.93 3.44 1.01
N ASN A 99 -12.18 3.15 2.28
CA ASN A 99 -13.13 3.87 3.11
C ASN A 99 -12.35 4.58 4.23
N LYS A 100 -12.32 5.90 4.17
CA LYS A 100 -11.66 6.81 5.10
C LYS A 100 -12.72 7.59 5.88
N ASP A 101 -12.58 7.56 7.20
CA ASP A 101 -13.33 8.37 8.16
C ASP A 101 -12.30 9.10 9.04
N ASP A 102 -12.19 10.41 8.85
CA ASP A 102 -11.08 11.24 9.33
C ASP A 102 -9.69 10.62 9.02
N ASP A 103 -8.94 10.23 10.06
CA ASP A 103 -7.61 9.63 9.97
C ASP A 103 -7.64 8.08 9.92
N TYR A 104 -8.83 7.48 10.04
CA TYR A 104 -9.00 6.04 10.05
C TYR A 104 -9.33 5.52 8.66
N TYR A 105 -8.65 4.45 8.25
CA TYR A 105 -8.81 3.80 6.95
C TYR A 105 -9.27 2.35 7.11
N ASP A 106 -10.26 1.95 6.32
CA ASP A 106 -10.64 0.57 6.01
C ASP A 106 -10.33 0.34 4.53
N ILE A 107 -9.31 -0.48 4.26
CA ILE A 107 -8.79 -0.76 2.93
C ILE A 107 -8.98 -2.25 2.64
N LEU A 108 -9.66 -2.55 1.53
CA LEU A 108 -9.82 -3.90 1.01
C LEU A 108 -9.24 -3.96 -0.40
N LEU A 109 -8.19 -4.76 -0.59
CA LEU A 109 -7.66 -5.08 -1.90
C LEU A 109 -8.00 -6.53 -2.24
N ASN A 110 -8.56 -6.75 -3.42
CA ASN A 110 -8.77 -8.07 -4.00
C ASN A 110 -8.09 -8.14 -5.37
N GLY A 111 -7.34 -9.21 -5.63
CA GLY A 111 -6.60 -9.35 -6.87
C GLY A 111 -6.18 -10.77 -7.20
N VAL A 112 -5.39 -10.88 -8.27
CA VAL A 112 -4.78 -12.11 -8.75
C VAL A 112 -3.28 -11.87 -8.94
N ASP A 113 -2.47 -12.78 -8.42
CA ASP A 113 -1.00 -12.72 -8.56
C ASP A 113 -0.51 -13.23 -9.93
N GLU A 114 0.78 -13.07 -10.19
CA GLU A 114 1.44 -13.55 -11.42
C GLU A 114 1.40 -15.07 -11.62
N PHE A 115 1.00 -15.84 -10.60
CA PHE A 115 0.83 -17.30 -10.65
C PHE A 115 -0.64 -17.73 -10.77
N GLY A 116 -1.58 -16.78 -10.83
CA GLY A 116 -3.02 -17.04 -10.92
C GLY A 116 -3.71 -17.28 -9.57
N ASN A 117 -3.03 -17.08 -8.44
CA ASN A 117 -3.65 -17.20 -7.11
C ASN A 117 -4.46 -15.95 -6.77
N THR A 118 -5.55 -16.14 -6.03
CA THR A 118 -6.30 -15.02 -5.47
C THR A 118 -5.54 -14.41 -4.29
N VAL A 119 -5.45 -13.08 -4.28
CA VAL A 119 -4.83 -12.30 -3.20
C VAL A 119 -5.89 -11.40 -2.59
N GLN A 120 -5.99 -11.43 -1.27
CA GLN A 120 -6.80 -10.50 -0.49
C GLN A 120 -5.95 -9.84 0.57
N CYS A 121 -6.03 -8.51 0.67
CA CYS A 121 -5.44 -7.73 1.73
C CYS A 121 -6.54 -6.89 2.39
N VAL A 122 -6.60 -6.96 3.72
CA VAL A 122 -7.50 -6.14 4.54
C VAL A 122 -6.66 -5.35 5.52
N TYR A 123 -6.89 -4.05 5.58
CA TYR A 123 -6.24 -3.16 6.54
C TYR A 123 -7.28 -2.26 7.20
N LYS A 124 -7.19 -2.13 8.52
CA LYS A 124 -8.04 -1.26 9.32
C LYS A 124 -7.18 -0.51 10.32
N GLY A 125 -7.08 0.80 10.20
CA GLY A 125 -6.25 1.60 11.10
C GLY A 125 -5.87 2.97 10.56
N ILE A 126 -4.99 3.64 11.30
CA ILE A 126 -4.46 4.95 10.94
C ILE A 126 -3.20 4.77 10.08
N LEU A 127 -3.18 5.39 8.91
CA LEU A 127 -1.99 5.43 8.07
C LEU A 127 -0.95 6.38 8.68
N MET A 128 0.25 5.87 8.93
CA MET A 128 1.34 6.64 9.55
C MET A 128 2.29 7.17 8.47
N TYR A 129 2.59 8.47 8.55
CA TYR A 129 3.42 9.18 7.59
C TYR A 129 4.85 9.39 8.15
N PRO A 130 5.91 9.01 7.40
CA PRO A 130 7.26 9.41 7.79
C PRO A 130 7.37 10.95 7.78
N ASP A 131 8.16 11.50 8.72
CA ASP A 131 8.62 12.90 8.63
C ASP A 131 9.56 13.08 7.43
#